data_AF-A0A5C8NMI5-F1
#
_entry.id   AF-A0A5C8NMI5-F1
#
_cell.length_a   1.000
_cell.length_b   1.000
_cell.length_c   1.000
_cell.angle_alpha   90.00
_cell.angle_beta   90.00
_cell.angle_gamma   90.00
#
_symmetry.space_group_name_H-M   'P 1'
#
loop_
_entity.id
_entity.type
_entity.pdbx_description
1 polymer ?
#
loop_
_entity_poly.entity_id
_entity_poly.type
_entity_poly.pdbx_seq_one_letter_code
_entity_poly.pdbx_strand_id
1 'polypeptide(L)'
;MRRGIGLATLLVAAVLVGAAPAQSAQTDVTSFESVRLALLPIPKGPPPDVKFTRHIYANTTLDGVPVMLDACQGPISVRLGPRNSVLVAEHDYCGGSGWIPKLKNGDGVKLSGDGVRAGVYEVTEIRYGLRRKAMVKDMPRTDVVLQTCVTKTKLVLVGLEKF
;
A
#
# COMPACT_ATOMS: atom_id res chain seq x y z
N MET A 1 2.06 76.28 26.88
CA MET A 1 2.54 76.42 28.28
C MET A 1 3.21 75.10 28.69
N ARG A 2 4.44 75.21 29.21
CA ARG A 2 5.20 74.34 30.18
C ARG A 2 5.05 72.81 30.07
N ARG A 3 6.09 72.03 29.70
CA ARG A 3 7.40 71.68 30.33
C ARG A 3 7.35 70.43 31.25
N GLY A 4 8.35 69.55 31.06
CA GLY A 4 8.85 68.51 31.99
C GLY A 4 8.95 67.14 31.28
N ILE A 5 10.09 66.60 30.82
CA ILE A 5 11.44 66.32 31.37
C ILE A 5 11.47 65.34 32.55
N GLY A 6 12.04 64.17 32.29
CA GLY A 6 12.76 63.25 33.18
C GLY A 6 13.23 62.07 32.32
N LEU A 7 14.49 61.96 31.86
CA LEU A 7 15.73 61.60 32.59
C LEU A 7 15.46 60.53 33.66
N ALA A 8 16.09 59.36 33.73
CA ALA A 8 17.44 58.92 33.35
C ALA A 8 17.40 57.36 33.24
N THR A 9 18.41 56.56 32.88
CA THR A 9 19.86 56.66 33.12
C THR A 9 20.57 55.64 32.21
N LEU A 10 21.70 56.04 31.63
CA LEU A 10 22.68 55.19 30.98
C LEU A 10 23.23 54.10 31.93
N LEU A 11 23.59 52.95 31.36
CA LEU A 11 24.77 52.21 31.80
C LEU A 11 25.52 51.71 30.56
N VAL A 12 26.61 52.42 30.26
CA VAL A 12 27.64 52.06 29.31
C VAL A 12 28.68 51.23 30.07
N ALA A 13 28.89 49.98 29.66
CA ALA A 13 30.06 49.21 30.04
C ALA A 13 31.06 49.22 28.89
N ALA A 14 32.25 49.73 29.17
CA ALA A 14 33.33 49.93 28.22
C ALA A 14 34.16 48.66 28.00
N VAL A 15 34.47 48.42 26.72
CA VAL A 15 35.78 48.10 26.13
C VAL A 15 36.54 46.88 26.66
N LEU A 16 36.90 45.98 25.74
CA LEU A 16 38.27 45.48 25.59
C LEU A 16 38.51 45.07 24.13
N VAL A 17 39.29 45.89 23.42
CA VAL A 17 39.91 45.54 22.14
C VAL A 17 41.08 44.61 22.46
N GLY A 18 40.94 43.34 22.09
CA GLY A 18 42.03 42.37 22.07
C GLY A 18 42.18 41.82 20.65
N ALA A 19 43.25 42.23 19.98
CA ALA A 19 43.65 41.68 18.68
C ALA A 19 44.03 40.20 18.84
N ALA A 20 43.41 39.32 18.06
CA ALA A 20 43.81 37.92 17.90
C ALA A 20 43.95 37.61 16.39
N PRO A 21 44.94 36.81 16.00
CA PRO A 21 45.45 36.76 14.64
C PRO A 21 44.45 36.13 13.67
N ALA A 22 44.49 36.58 12.42
CA ALA A 22 43.79 35.96 11.31
C ALA A 22 44.19 34.48 11.22
N GLN A 23 43.29 33.59 11.65
CA GLN A 23 43.38 32.18 11.34
C GLN A 23 43.14 32.03 9.84
N SER A 24 44.18 31.63 9.12
CA SER A 24 44.09 31.17 7.75
C SER A 24 42.98 30.13 7.66
N ALA A 25 41.96 30.39 6.84
CA ALA A 25 40.98 29.38 6.46
C ALA A 25 41.75 28.27 5.74
N GLN A 26 42.08 27.22 6.48
CA GLN A 26 42.66 26.01 5.96
C GLN A 26 41.51 25.30 5.24
N THR A 27 41.49 25.41 3.92
CA THR A 27 40.51 24.72 3.07
C THR A 27 40.69 23.21 3.30
N ASP A 28 39.78 22.62 4.07
CA ASP A 28 39.72 21.19 4.30
C ASP A 28 39.18 20.54 3.03
N VAL A 29 40.09 20.20 2.11
CA VAL A 29 39.79 19.52 0.84
C VAL A 29 39.66 18.01 1.08
N THR A 30 38.79 17.60 2.00
CA THR A 30 38.55 16.17 2.27
C THR A 30 37.09 15.79 2.54
N SER A 31 36.13 16.64 2.18
CA SER A 31 34.73 16.22 2.12
C SER A 31 34.38 15.67 0.74
N PHE A 32 34.55 14.36 0.56
CA PHE A 32 33.86 13.65 -0.51
C PHE A 32 32.40 13.46 -0.06
N GLU A 33 31.55 14.41 -0.45
CA GLU A 33 30.10 14.24 -0.36
C GLU A 33 29.69 13.11 -1.31
N SER A 34 29.61 11.89 -0.78
CA SER A 34 29.11 10.75 -1.52
C SER A 34 27.65 10.99 -1.89
N VAL A 35 27.42 11.53 -3.09
CA VAL A 35 26.08 11.61 -3.69
C VAL A 35 25.61 10.17 -3.86
N ARG A 36 24.77 9.71 -2.94
CA ARG A 36 24.04 8.46 -3.13
C ARG A 36 23.11 8.70 -4.31
N LEU A 37 23.44 8.13 -5.47
CA LEU A 37 22.47 7.98 -6.54
C LEU A 37 21.24 7.33 -5.93
N ALA A 38 20.14 8.07 -5.86
CA ALA A 38 18.83 7.50 -5.61
C ALA A 38 18.69 6.36 -6.63
N LEU A 39 18.48 5.12 -6.16
CA LEU A 39 18.21 4.01 -7.05
C LEU A 39 17.10 4.45 -8.00
N LEU A 40 17.43 4.60 -9.28
CA LEU A 40 16.42 4.82 -10.30
C LEU A 40 15.44 3.65 -10.20
N PRO A 41 14.12 3.89 -10.20
CA PRO A 41 13.15 2.82 -10.15
C PRO A 41 13.47 1.84 -11.27
N ILE A 42 13.74 0.58 -10.90
CA ILE A 42 13.98 -0.49 -11.86
C ILE A 42 12.73 -0.52 -12.75
N PRO A 43 12.87 -0.42 -14.09
CA PRO A 43 11.73 -0.55 -14.98
C PRO A 43 11.04 -1.87 -14.65
N LYS A 44 9.78 -1.79 -14.17
CA LYS A 44 8.93 -2.97 -14.15
C LYS A 44 8.86 -3.47 -15.60
N GLY A 45 8.80 -4.79 -15.78
CA GLY A 45 8.70 -5.40 -17.10
C GLY A 45 7.50 -4.88 -17.90
N PRO A 46 7.23 -5.43 -19.09
CA PRO A 46 5.96 -5.15 -19.75
C PRO A 46 4.79 -5.51 -18.80
N PRO A 47 3.68 -4.76 -18.81
CA PRO A 47 2.49 -5.12 -18.04
C PRO A 47 2.03 -6.55 -18.33
N PRO A 48 1.48 -7.27 -17.33
CA PRO A 48 0.99 -8.63 -17.53
C PRO A 48 -0.20 -8.62 -18.49
N ASP A 49 -0.37 -9.72 -19.24
CA ASP A 49 -1.49 -9.87 -20.17
C ASP A 49 -2.81 -10.01 -19.40
N VAL A 50 -3.72 -9.06 -19.59
CA VAL A 50 -4.97 -8.98 -18.82
C VAL A 50 -5.96 -10.04 -19.29
N LYS A 51 -6.13 -11.09 -18.49
CA LYS A 51 -7.10 -12.17 -18.76
C LYS A 51 -8.51 -11.82 -18.35
N PHE A 52 -8.68 -11.08 -17.26
CA PHE A 52 -9.99 -10.72 -16.73
C PHE A 52 -10.04 -9.27 -16.29
N THR A 53 -11.17 -8.62 -16.54
CA THR A 53 -11.54 -7.33 -15.96
C THR A 53 -12.73 -7.54 -15.04
N ARG A 54 -12.65 -7.03 -13.81
CA ARG A 54 -13.70 -7.15 -12.80
C ARG A 54 -13.91 -5.83 -12.06
N HIS A 55 -15.18 -5.50 -11.86
CA HIS A 55 -15.61 -4.43 -10.97
C HIS A 55 -16.10 -5.05 -9.67
N ILE A 56 -15.63 -4.53 -8.53
CA ILE A 56 -16.04 -4.94 -7.20
C ILE A 56 -17.22 -4.08 -6.79
N TYR A 57 -18.37 -4.71 -6.57
CA TYR A 57 -19.63 -3.99 -6.42
C TYR A 57 -19.90 -3.48 -5.00
N ALA A 58 -19.24 -4.07 -4.01
CA ALA A 58 -19.47 -3.71 -2.62
C ALA A 58 -18.26 -4.06 -1.74
N ASN A 59 -18.16 -3.40 -0.58
CA ASN A 59 -17.22 -3.75 0.48
C ASN A 59 -17.93 -4.15 1.77
N THR A 60 -17.28 -4.99 2.57
CA THR A 60 -17.80 -5.41 3.88
C THR A 60 -16.70 -5.77 4.88
N THR A 61 -17.09 -6.10 6.11
CA THR A 61 -16.25 -6.76 7.12
C THR A 61 -16.49 -8.26 7.11
N LEU A 62 -15.69 -9.04 7.83
CA LEU A 62 -15.87 -10.50 7.96
C LEU A 62 -17.29 -10.91 8.36
N ASP A 63 -17.92 -10.16 9.27
CA ASP A 63 -19.26 -10.47 9.78
C ASP A 63 -20.35 -10.33 8.71
N GLY A 64 -20.15 -9.46 7.71
CA GLY A 64 -21.10 -9.24 6.63
C GLY A 64 -20.91 -10.18 5.44
N VAL A 65 -19.82 -10.96 5.39
CA VAL A 65 -19.50 -11.86 4.27
C VAL A 65 -20.60 -12.88 3.99
N PRO A 66 -21.14 -13.63 4.99
CA PRO A 66 -22.16 -14.65 4.71
C PRO A 66 -23.38 -14.04 4.01
N VAL A 67 -23.89 -12.92 4.54
CA VAL A 67 -25.09 -12.26 4.00
C VAL A 67 -24.88 -11.81 2.55
N MET A 68 -23.76 -11.17 2.26
CA MET A 68 -23.52 -10.59 0.93
C MET A 68 -23.18 -11.65 -0.13
N LEU A 69 -22.42 -12.68 0.25
CA LEU A 69 -22.12 -13.78 -0.66
C LEU A 69 -23.38 -14.61 -0.94
N ASP A 70 -24.18 -14.96 0.08
CA ASP A 70 -25.42 -15.73 -0.11
C ASP A 70 -26.44 -14.97 -1.01
N ALA A 71 -26.41 -13.64 -0.99
CA ALA A 71 -27.20 -12.78 -1.87
C ALA A 71 -26.61 -12.59 -3.28
N CYS A 72 -25.52 -13.29 -3.64
CA CYS A 72 -24.80 -13.14 -4.91
C CYS A 72 -24.41 -11.70 -5.25
N GLN A 73 -24.05 -10.87 -4.26
CA GLN A 73 -23.60 -9.48 -4.51
C GLN A 73 -22.15 -9.40 -5.02
N GLY A 74 -21.54 -10.55 -5.30
CA GLY A 74 -20.13 -10.68 -5.67
C GLY A 74 -19.79 -10.22 -7.09
N PRO A 75 -18.52 -9.90 -7.36
CA PRO A 75 -17.40 -9.96 -6.43
C PRO A 75 -17.45 -8.84 -5.39
N ILE A 76 -17.23 -9.18 -4.11
CA ILE A 76 -17.20 -8.22 -2.98
C ILE A 76 -15.80 -8.13 -2.40
N SER A 77 -15.40 -6.96 -1.90
CA SER A 77 -14.20 -6.83 -1.09
C SER A 77 -14.51 -6.98 0.39
N VAL A 78 -13.57 -7.56 1.14
CA VAL A 78 -13.68 -7.86 2.56
C VAL A 78 -12.48 -7.22 3.26
N ARG A 79 -12.78 -6.33 4.20
CA ARG A 79 -11.80 -5.64 5.03
C ARG A 79 -11.40 -6.55 6.19
N LEU A 80 -10.15 -7.00 6.15
CA LEU A 80 -9.56 -7.92 7.13
C LEU A 80 -8.70 -7.21 8.20
N GLY A 81 -8.62 -5.88 8.14
CA GLY A 81 -7.78 -5.05 9.00
C GLY A 81 -6.59 -4.43 8.25
N PRO A 82 -5.90 -3.46 8.86
CA PRO A 82 -4.96 -2.57 8.16
C PRO A 82 -3.63 -3.22 7.73
N ARG A 83 -3.34 -4.44 8.20
CA ARG A 83 -2.09 -5.17 7.88
C ARG A 83 -2.30 -6.39 7.00
N ASN A 84 -3.54 -6.62 6.57
CA ASN A 84 -3.91 -7.78 5.78
C ASN A 84 -4.19 -7.35 4.34
N SER A 85 -3.95 -8.27 3.41
CA SER A 85 -4.39 -8.15 2.02
C SER A 85 -5.89 -7.84 1.94
N VAL A 86 -6.30 -7.13 0.90
CA VAL A 86 -7.73 -7.00 0.60
C VAL A 86 -8.22 -8.34 0.06
N LEU A 87 -9.17 -8.97 0.74
CA LEU A 87 -9.80 -10.19 0.23
C LEU A 87 -10.94 -9.79 -0.70
N VAL A 88 -10.96 -10.31 -1.91
CA VAL A 88 -12.09 -10.25 -2.82
C VAL A 88 -12.71 -11.65 -2.90
N ALA A 89 -13.97 -11.77 -2.52
CA ALA A 89 -14.67 -13.04 -2.50
C ALA A 89 -15.84 -13.04 -3.48
N GLU A 90 -16.06 -14.18 -4.11
CA GLU A 90 -17.22 -14.44 -4.95
C GLU A 90 -17.62 -15.90 -4.81
N HIS A 91 -18.91 -16.18 -4.71
CA HIS A 91 -19.38 -17.56 -4.76
C HIS A 91 -19.14 -18.16 -6.14
N ASP A 92 -18.83 -19.45 -6.14
CA ASP A 92 -18.57 -20.22 -7.35
C ASP A 92 -19.76 -20.19 -8.31
N TYR A 93 -20.98 -20.34 -7.78
CA TYR A 93 -22.22 -20.32 -8.54
C TYR A 93 -22.75 -18.91 -8.86
N CYS A 94 -22.22 -17.85 -8.21
CA CYS A 94 -22.58 -16.46 -8.53
C CYS A 94 -21.67 -15.84 -9.61
N GLY A 95 -20.63 -16.55 -10.05
CA GLY A 95 -19.72 -16.11 -11.11
C GLY A 95 -18.24 -16.40 -10.83
N GLY A 96 -17.87 -16.67 -9.57
CA GLY A 96 -16.48 -16.89 -9.16
C GLY A 96 -15.80 -18.03 -9.92
N SER A 97 -16.50 -19.13 -10.18
CA SER A 97 -15.99 -20.27 -10.96
C SER A 97 -15.70 -19.92 -12.42
N GLY A 98 -16.34 -18.88 -12.94
CA GLY A 98 -16.20 -18.41 -14.31
C GLY A 98 -14.83 -17.80 -14.60
N TRP A 99 -14.06 -17.41 -13.58
CA TRP A 99 -12.79 -16.71 -13.79
C TRP A 99 -11.69 -17.01 -12.76
N ILE A 100 -11.96 -16.96 -11.45
CA ILE A 100 -10.89 -17.06 -10.44
C ILE A 100 -10.08 -18.37 -10.58
N PRO A 101 -10.70 -19.56 -10.73
CA PRO A 101 -9.94 -20.81 -10.87
C PRO A 101 -9.23 -20.97 -12.22
N LYS A 102 -9.48 -20.08 -13.19
CA LYS A 102 -8.88 -20.12 -14.53
C LYS A 102 -7.57 -19.32 -14.61
N LEU A 103 -7.27 -18.53 -13.58
CA LEU A 103 -6.06 -17.73 -13.47
C LEU A 103 -4.82 -18.62 -13.30
N LYS A 104 -3.69 -18.15 -13.83
CA LYS A 104 -2.36 -18.74 -13.69
C LYS A 104 -1.37 -17.67 -13.24
N ASN A 105 -0.26 -18.08 -12.63
CA ASN A 105 0.81 -17.15 -12.28
C ASN A 105 1.30 -16.38 -13.52
N GLY A 106 1.49 -15.07 -13.38
CA GLY A 106 1.84 -14.14 -14.46
C GLY A 106 0.64 -13.57 -15.23
N ASP A 107 -0.58 -14.07 -15.03
CA ASP A 107 -1.77 -13.48 -15.64
C ASP A 107 -2.07 -12.10 -15.03
N GLY A 108 -2.56 -11.18 -15.88
CA GLY A 108 -3.05 -9.88 -15.47
C GLY A 108 -4.55 -9.91 -15.11
N VAL A 109 -4.93 -9.22 -14.04
CA VAL A 109 -6.31 -8.96 -13.67
C VAL A 109 -6.50 -7.45 -13.49
N LYS A 110 -7.43 -6.87 -14.24
CA LYS A 110 -7.83 -5.47 -14.06
C LYS A 110 -8.95 -5.39 -13.04
N LEU A 111 -8.67 -4.78 -11.89
CA LEU A 111 -9.64 -4.57 -10.81
C LEU A 111 -10.00 -3.09 -10.67
N SER A 112 -11.23 -2.84 -10.25
CA SER A 112 -11.77 -1.52 -9.90
C SER A 112 -12.97 -1.68 -8.97
N GLY A 113 -13.42 -0.58 -8.35
CA GLY A 113 -14.62 -0.59 -7.51
C GLY A 113 -14.31 -0.61 -6.01
N ASP A 114 -15.29 -1.04 -5.23
CA ASP A 114 -15.32 -0.84 -3.79
C ASP A 114 -14.22 -1.62 -3.05
N GLY A 115 -13.51 -0.94 -2.16
CA GLY A 115 -12.50 -1.51 -1.28
C GLY A 115 -11.22 -2.02 -1.96
N VAL A 116 -11.10 -1.87 -3.29
CA VAL A 116 -9.88 -2.20 -4.05
C VAL A 116 -9.34 -0.97 -4.78
N ARG A 117 -8.01 -0.82 -4.81
CA ARG A 117 -7.38 0.30 -5.55
C ARG A 117 -7.39 -0.03 -7.04
N ALA A 118 -8.11 0.72 -7.86
CA ALA A 118 -8.18 0.47 -9.31
C ALA A 118 -6.79 0.31 -9.97
N GLY A 119 -6.63 -0.69 -10.84
CA GLY A 119 -5.37 -0.98 -11.52
C GLY A 119 -5.29 -2.37 -12.14
N VAL A 120 -4.16 -2.65 -12.77
CA VAL A 120 -3.79 -4.00 -13.21
C VAL A 120 -2.98 -4.67 -12.10
N TYR A 121 -3.30 -5.92 -11.86
CA TYR A 121 -2.66 -6.76 -10.88
C TYR A 121 -2.10 -8.01 -11.57
N GLU A 122 -0.93 -8.46 -11.14
CA GLU A 122 -0.33 -9.71 -11.59
C GLU A 122 -0.64 -10.83 -10.61
N VAL A 123 -1.01 -12.00 -11.11
CA VAL A 123 -1.14 -13.21 -10.30
C VAL A 123 0.25 -13.70 -9.90
N THR A 124 0.56 -13.64 -8.61
CA THR A 124 1.88 -14.06 -8.09
C THR A 124 1.82 -15.37 -7.32
N GLU A 125 0.64 -15.74 -6.81
CA GLU A 125 0.47 -16.93 -5.98
C GLU A 125 -0.91 -17.55 -6.14
N ILE A 126 -0.97 -18.89 -6.18
CA ILE A 126 -2.23 -19.65 -6.19
C ILE A 126 -2.12 -20.74 -5.13
N ARG A 127 -3.06 -20.75 -4.17
CA ARG A 127 -3.17 -21.76 -3.12
C ARG A 127 -4.54 -22.42 -3.16
N TYR A 128 -4.58 -23.69 -2.77
CA TYR A 128 -5.82 -24.42 -2.55
C TYR A 128 -5.96 -24.79 -1.08
N GLY A 129 -7.16 -24.59 -0.54
CA GLY A 129 -7.44 -24.83 0.87
C GLY A 129 -8.76 -25.55 1.08
N LEU A 130 -8.94 -26.12 2.27
CA LEU A 130 -10.23 -26.65 2.70
C LEU A 130 -11.14 -25.48 3.14
N ARG A 131 -12.38 -25.45 2.63
CA ARG A 131 -13.33 -24.32 2.82
C ARG A 131 -13.51 -23.92 4.28
N ARG A 132 -13.57 -24.88 5.21
CA ARG A 132 -13.81 -24.63 6.65
C ARG A 132 -12.53 -24.52 7.49
N LYS A 133 -11.35 -24.59 6.85
CA LYS A 133 -10.06 -24.51 7.55
C LYS A 133 -9.20 -23.34 7.08
N ALA A 134 -9.58 -22.64 6.00
CA ALA A 134 -8.87 -21.45 5.58
C ALA A 134 -9.07 -20.33 6.61
N MET A 135 -7.98 -19.79 7.12
CA MET A 135 -7.98 -18.67 8.07
C MET A 135 -7.28 -17.47 7.43
N VAL A 136 -7.62 -16.26 7.89
CA VAL A 136 -6.99 -15.00 7.44
C VAL A 136 -5.46 -15.04 7.55
N LYS A 137 -4.94 -15.65 8.62
CA LYS A 137 -3.49 -15.80 8.86
C LYS A 137 -2.75 -16.64 7.82
N ASP A 138 -3.47 -17.50 7.09
CA ASP A 138 -2.90 -18.47 6.13
C ASP A 138 -3.00 -17.97 4.67
N MET A 139 -3.58 -16.78 4.45
CA MET A 139 -3.71 -16.18 3.14
C MET A 139 -2.35 -15.76 2.54
N PRO A 140 -2.23 -15.72 1.20
CA PRO A 140 -1.12 -15.05 0.51
C PRO A 140 -0.90 -13.63 1.04
N ARG A 141 0.35 -13.24 1.26
CA ARG A 141 0.71 -11.87 1.68
C ARG A 141 0.99 -11.03 0.44
N THR A 142 -0.09 -10.59 -0.20
CA THR A 142 -0.08 -9.82 -1.45
C THR A 142 -0.97 -8.57 -1.32
N ASP A 143 -1.04 -7.69 -2.31
CA ASP A 143 -1.96 -6.55 -2.27
C ASP A 143 -3.45 -6.98 -2.19
N VAL A 144 -3.85 -7.96 -3.02
CA VAL A 144 -5.23 -8.47 -3.11
C VAL A 144 -5.22 -10.00 -3.13
N VAL A 145 -6.17 -10.64 -2.45
CA VAL A 145 -6.40 -12.08 -2.56
C VAL A 145 -7.79 -12.33 -3.11
N LEU A 146 -7.90 -13.04 -4.23
CA LEU A 146 -9.19 -13.51 -4.75
C LEU A 146 -9.56 -14.86 -4.11
N GLN A 147 -10.84 -15.08 -3.83
CA GLN A 147 -11.33 -16.34 -3.28
C GLN A 147 -12.64 -16.78 -3.93
N THR A 148 -12.68 -18.06 -4.31
CA THR A 148 -13.93 -18.77 -4.65
C THR A 148 -13.84 -20.23 -4.21
N CYS A 149 -14.99 -20.91 -4.14
CA CYS A 149 -15.02 -22.36 -4.08
C CYS A 149 -14.63 -22.96 -5.44
N VAL A 150 -13.97 -24.12 -5.42
CA VAL A 150 -13.73 -24.98 -6.59
C VAL A 150 -14.47 -26.31 -6.50
N THR A 151 -14.79 -26.72 -5.27
CA THR A 151 -15.71 -27.81 -4.97
C THR A 151 -16.49 -27.46 -3.70
N LYS A 152 -17.44 -28.32 -3.30
CA LYS A 152 -18.16 -28.17 -2.02
C LYS A 152 -17.24 -28.10 -0.79
N THR A 153 -16.02 -28.63 -0.88
CA THR A 153 -15.08 -28.74 0.25
C THR A 153 -13.78 -27.97 0.06
N LYS A 154 -13.48 -27.51 -1.16
CA LYS A 154 -12.23 -26.82 -1.50
C LYS A 154 -12.49 -25.41 -2.00
N LEU A 155 -11.60 -24.50 -1.61
CA LEU A 155 -11.49 -23.16 -2.16
C LEU A 155 -10.13 -22.95 -2.82
N VAL A 156 -10.08 -21.96 -3.70
CA VAL A 156 -8.84 -21.42 -4.27
C VAL A 156 -8.64 -20.01 -3.72
N LEU A 157 -7.39 -19.68 -3.40
CA LEU A 157 -6.92 -18.34 -3.05
C LEU A 157 -5.91 -17.93 -4.11
N VAL A 158 -6.14 -16.78 -4.75
CA VAL A 158 -5.24 -16.24 -5.78
C VAL A 158 -4.67 -14.92 -5.27
N GLY A 159 -3.39 -14.89 -4.94
CA GLY A 159 -2.65 -13.69 -4.55
C GLY A 159 -2.30 -12.85 -5.76
N LEU A 160 -2.52 -11.55 -5.63
CA LEU A 160 -2.39 -10.55 -6.68
C LEU A 160 -1.53 -9.39 -6.18
N GLU A 161 -0.49 -9.05 -6.93
CA GLU A 161 0.34 -7.87 -6.67
C GLU A 161 0.04 -6.77 -7.66
N LYS A 162 0.02 -5.51 -7.20
CA LYS A 162 -0.24 -4.39 -8.08
C LYS A 162 0.95 -4.13 -8.99
N PHE A 163 0.69 -4.14 -10.29
CA PHE A 163 1.68 -3.79 -11.31
C PHE A 163 1.92 -2.29 -11.37
#